data_AF-A0AAW6KIJ5-F1
#
_entry.id   AF-A0AAW6KIJ5-F1
#
_cell.length_a   1.000
_cell.length_b   1.000
_cell.length_c   1.000
_cell.angle_alpha   90.00
_cell.angle_beta   90.00
_cell.angle_gamma   90.00
#
_symmetry.space_group_name_H-M   'P 1'
#
loop_
_entity.id
_entity.type
_entity.pdbx_description
1 polymer ?
#
loop_
_entity_poly.entity_id
_entity_poly.type
_entity_poly.pdbx_seq_one_letter_code
_entity_poly.pdbx_strand_id
1 'polypeptide(L)'
;TIDAPIGRDKKDRQSMTVTRENGKHAVTHFEVIERFDDFTVVECQLETGRTHQIRVHMKYIGFPLAGDPKYGPKKTVDFNGQVL
;
A
#
# COMPACT_ATOMS: atom_id res chain seq x y z
N THR A 1 -7.29 -6.29 8.44
CA THR A 1 -7.19 -4.89 8.85
C THR A 1 -5.75 -4.50 9.13
N ILE A 2 -5.33 -3.33 8.67
CA ILE A 2 -4.01 -2.75 8.87
C ILE A 2 -4.19 -1.44 9.63
N ASP A 3 -3.82 -1.44 10.91
CA ASP A 3 -3.75 -0.24 11.74
C ASP A 3 -2.27 0.10 11.98
N ALA A 4 -1.78 1.04 11.17
CA ALA A 4 -0.37 1.41 11.21
C ALA A 4 -0.24 2.89 10.78
N PRO A 5 0.35 3.75 11.62
CA PRO A 5 0.45 5.17 11.32
C PRO A 5 1.34 5.43 10.11
N ILE A 6 0.92 6.35 9.23
CA ILE A 6 1.63 6.71 8.01
C ILE A 6 2.21 8.12 8.14
N GLY A 7 3.49 8.24 7.83
CA GLY A 7 4.22 9.50 7.79
C GLY A 7 5.06 9.63 6.52
N ARG A 8 5.75 10.76 6.37
CA ARG A 8 6.69 10.97 5.27
C ARG A 8 7.92 10.09 5.48
N ASP A 9 8.44 9.50 4.41
CA ASP A 9 9.73 8.80 4.48
C ASP A 9 10.86 9.82 4.67
N LYS A 10 11.77 9.53 5.61
CA LYS A 10 12.95 10.35 5.89
C LYS A 10 13.99 10.30 4.77
N LYS A 11 14.10 9.16 4.09
CA LYS A 11 15.09 8.92 3.04
C LYS A 11 14.61 9.45 1.68
N ASP A 12 13.34 9.22 1.36
CA ASP A 12 12.70 9.73 0.15
C ASP A 12 11.52 10.65 0.50
N ARG A 13 11.75 11.96 0.43
CA ARG A 13 10.72 12.96 0.73
C ARG A 13 9.55 12.96 -0.24
N GLN A 14 9.55 12.24 -1.35
CA GLN A 14 8.36 12.08 -2.19
C GLN A 14 7.50 10.88 -1.76
N SER A 15 8.05 10.02 -0.88
CA SER A 15 7.40 8.80 -0.40
C SER A 15 6.76 8.96 0.97
N MET A 16 5.72 8.17 1.20
CA MET A 16 5.11 7.89 2.49
C MET A 16 5.59 6.51 2.98
N THR A 17 5.66 6.32 4.30
CA THR A 17 6.04 5.05 4.94
C THR A 17 5.26 4.85 6.23
N VAL A 18 5.18 3.61 6.71
CA VAL A 18 4.69 3.33 8.05
C VAL A 18 5.75 3.78 9.05
N THR A 19 5.39 4.72 9.92
CA THR A 19 6.30 5.25 10.95
C THR A 19 5.49 5.79 12.12
N ARG A 20 6.00 5.58 13.34
CA ARG A 20 5.46 6.19 14.56
C ARG A 20 5.90 7.64 14.72
N GLU A 21 7.01 8.01 14.11
CA GLU A 21 7.55 9.38 14.20
C GLU A 21 6.81 10.30 13.24
N ASN A 22 6.08 11.27 13.79
CA ASN A 22 5.21 12.19 13.04
C ASN A 22 4.20 11.48 12.11
N GLY A 23 3.92 10.21 12.38
CA GLY A 23 2.94 9.41 11.65
C GLY A 23 1.53 9.82 12.03
N LYS A 24 0.66 9.92 11.03
CA LYS A 24 -0.77 10.12 11.26
C LYS A 24 -1.44 8.76 11.33
N HIS A 25 -2.37 8.61 12.26
CA HIS A 25 -3.19 7.41 12.37
C HIS A 25 -3.85 7.08 11.01
N ALA A 26 -3.71 5.82 10.62
CA ALA A 26 -4.17 5.30 9.35
C ALA A 26 -4.66 3.86 9.49
N VAL A 27 -5.89 3.61 9.05
CA VAL A 27 -6.55 2.31 9.14
C VAL A 27 -7.15 1.92 7.80
N THR A 28 -6.76 0.74 7.32
CA THR A 28 -7.27 0.11 6.10
C THR A 28 -7.81 -1.26 6.43
N HIS A 29 -9.09 -1.49 6.20
CA HIS A 29 -9.67 -2.83 6.19
C HIS A 29 -9.50 -3.42 4.80
N PHE A 30 -9.25 -4.71 4.72
CA PHE A 30 -9.18 -5.39 3.44
C PHE A 30 -9.68 -6.82 3.57
N GLU A 31 -10.30 -7.30 2.52
CA GLU A 31 -10.79 -8.66 2.38
C GLU A 31 -10.26 -9.26 1.07
N VAL A 32 -9.91 -10.54 1.11
CA VAL A 32 -9.45 -11.25 -0.08
C VAL A 32 -10.66 -11.73 -0.85
N ILE A 33 -10.80 -11.27 -2.09
CA ILE A 33 -11.90 -11.64 -2.98
C ILE A 33 -11.53 -12.86 -3.81
N GLU A 34 -10.31 -12.86 -4.37
CA GLU A 34 -9.84 -13.92 -5.25
C GLU A 34 -8.32 -14.08 -5.16
N ARG A 35 -7.84 -15.33 -5.20
CA ARG A 35 -6.41 -15.65 -5.22
C ARG A 35 -6.05 -16.28 -6.56
N PHE A 36 -5.01 -15.74 -7.18
CA PHE A 36 -4.33 -16.30 -8.33
C PHE A 36 -2.98 -16.87 -7.89
N ASP A 37 -2.27 -17.53 -8.80
CA ASP A 37 -0.97 -18.14 -8.49
C ASP A 37 0.05 -17.08 -8.02
N ASP A 38 0.12 -15.95 -8.72
CA ASP A 38 1.10 -14.87 -8.44
C ASP A 38 0.48 -13.60 -7.84
N PHE A 39 -0.85 -13.48 -7.83
CA PHE A 39 -1.56 -12.26 -7.44
C PHE A 39 -2.77 -12.53 -6.56
N THR A 40 -3.24 -11.53 -5.84
CA THR A 40 -4.46 -11.62 -5.03
C THR A 40 -5.28 -10.37 -5.23
N VAL A 41 -6.54 -10.53 -5.59
CA VAL A 41 -7.51 -9.43 -5.65
C VAL A 41 -8.08 -9.24 -4.24
N VAL A 42 -7.95 -8.02 -3.75
CA VAL A 42 -8.43 -7.61 -2.43
C VAL A 42 -9.38 -6.44 -2.57
N GLU A 43 -10.47 -6.47 -1.83
CA GLU A 43 -11.29 -5.28 -1.61
C GLU A 43 -10.68 -4.51 -0.44
N CYS A 44 -10.54 -3.19 -0.58
CA CYS A 44 -10.04 -2.32 0.47
C CYS A 44 -11.11 -1.34 0.91
N GLN A 45 -11.37 -1.27 2.21
CA GLN A 45 -12.22 -0.27 2.82
C GLN A 45 -11.38 0.67 3.70
N LEU A 46 -11.47 1.96 3.41
CA LEU A 46 -10.73 3.00 4.11
C LEU A 46 -11.54 3.53 5.29
N GLU A 47 -11.04 3.34 6.50
CA GLU A 47 -11.53 4.09 7.68
C GLU A 47 -10.90 5.49 7.71
N THR A 48 -9.67 5.62 7.22
CA THR A 48 -8.98 6.91 7.05
C THR A 48 -8.49 7.10 5.61
N GLY A 49 -8.29 8.36 5.18
CA GLY A 49 -7.80 8.69 3.84
C GLY A 49 -6.42 9.39 3.82
N ARG A 50 -5.35 8.70 4.20
CA ARG A 50 -3.97 9.27 4.14
C ARG A 50 -3.35 9.13 2.75
N THR A 51 -2.39 10.00 2.45
CA THR A 51 -1.66 9.96 1.16
C THR A 51 -1.01 8.60 0.96
N HIS A 52 -1.27 7.97 -0.20
CA HIS A 52 -0.77 6.64 -0.57
C HIS A 52 -1.12 5.53 0.43
N GLN A 53 -2.19 5.69 1.22
CA GLN A 53 -2.48 4.79 2.34
C GLN A 53 -2.51 3.31 1.95
N ILE A 54 -3.36 2.94 0.99
CA ILE A 54 -3.48 1.55 0.51
C ILE A 54 -2.11 1.03 0.05
N ARG A 55 -1.41 1.79 -0.80
CA ARG A 55 -0.11 1.41 -1.35
C ARG A 55 0.96 1.15 -0.29
N VAL A 56 1.04 2.04 0.70
CA VAL A 56 2.01 1.95 1.80
C VAL A 56 1.66 0.81 2.75
N HIS A 57 0.39 0.66 3.12
CA HIS A 57 -0.08 -0.41 3.98
C HIS A 57 0.11 -1.79 3.35
N MET A 58 -0.25 -1.94 2.08
CA MET A 58 -0.07 -3.18 1.33
C MET A 58 1.42 -3.55 1.19
N LYS A 59 2.28 -2.56 0.88
CA LYS A 59 3.74 -2.77 0.93
C LYS A 59 4.22 -3.16 2.33
N TYR A 60 3.70 -2.51 3.38
CA TYR A 60 4.11 -2.74 4.76
C TYR A 60 3.82 -4.17 5.23
N ILE A 61 2.71 -4.77 4.79
CA ILE A 61 2.39 -6.18 5.08
C ILE A 61 3.07 -7.18 4.12
N GLY A 62 3.89 -6.71 3.18
CA GLY A 62 4.64 -7.56 2.25
C GLY A 62 3.92 -7.87 0.92
N PHE A 63 2.73 -7.33 0.70
CA PHE A 63 1.92 -7.57 -0.51
C PHE A 63 1.69 -6.26 -1.28
N PRO A 64 2.75 -5.64 -1.85
CA PRO A 64 2.59 -4.39 -2.58
C PRO A 64 1.70 -4.54 -3.81
N LEU A 65 1.08 -3.44 -4.25
CA LEU A 65 0.21 -3.44 -5.43
C LEU A 65 1.00 -3.82 -6.69
N ALA A 66 0.37 -4.63 -7.53
CA ALA A 66 0.90 -4.99 -8.83
C ALA A 66 1.02 -3.74 -9.71
N GLY A 67 2.15 -3.60 -10.41
CA GLY A 67 2.41 -2.44 -11.29
C GLY A 67 2.71 -1.14 -10.54
N ASP A 68 2.82 -1.13 -9.21
CA ASP A 68 3.12 0.09 -8.47
C ASP A 68 4.56 0.58 -8.74
N PRO A 69 4.76 1.70 -9.45
CA PRO A 69 6.09 2.16 -9.86
C PRO A 69 6.93 2.70 -8.70
N LYS A 70 6.31 2.95 -7.54
CA LYS A 70 6.94 3.61 -6.39
C LYS A 70 7.16 2.67 -5.21
N TYR A 71 6.16 1.85 -4.91
CA TYR A 71 6.13 0.96 -3.76
C TYR A 71 6.24 -0.51 -4.15
N GLY A 72 5.97 -0.85 -5.41
CA GLY A 72 5.96 -2.21 -5.91
C GLY A 72 7.34 -2.72 -6.39
N PRO A 73 7.46 -4.03 -6.63
CA PRO A 73 8.64 -4.62 -7.25
C PRO A 73 8.81 -4.12 -8.69
N LYS A 74 10.04 -3.81 -9.12
CA LYS A 74 10.33 -3.32 -10.49
C LYS A 74 10.04 -4.34 -11.61
N LYS A 75 9.73 -5.60 -11.28
CA LYS A 75 9.48 -6.71 -12.22
C LYS A 75 8.08 -7.30 -12.01
N THR A 76 7.06 -6.45 -11.97
CA THR A 76 5.67 -6.91 -12.09
C THR A 76 5.20 -6.78 -13.53
N VAL A 77 4.03 -7.35 -13.83
CA VAL A 77 3.33 -7.15 -15.11
C VAL A 77 3.25 -5.66 -15.42
N ASP A 78 3.61 -5.28 -16.65
CA ASP A 78 3.53 -3.91 -17.15
C ASP A 78 2.06 -3.57 -17.43
N PHE A 79 1.35 -3.23 -16.36
CA PHE A 79 0.13 -2.45 -16.49
C PHE A 79 0.58 -1.01 -16.73
N ASN A 80 0.06 -0.36 -17.75
CA ASN A 80 0.40 1.01 -18.16
C ASN A 80 -0.06 2.06 -17.10
N GLY A 81 0.34 1.90 -15.84
CA GLY A 81 -0.22 2.57 -14.66
C GLY A 81 -0.31 1.68 -13.42
N GLN A 82 -1.12 2.09 -12.45
CA GLN A 82 -1.39 1.35 -11.23
C GLN A 82 -2.77 0.69 -11.31
N VAL A 83 -2.89 -0.55 -10.85
CA VAL A 83 -4.18 -1.24 -10.67
C VAL A 83 -4.61 -1.01 -9.22
N LEU A 84 -5.65 -0.19 -9.03
CA LEU A 84 -6.25 0.14 -7.73
C LEU A 84 -7.55 -0.62 -7.54
#